data_AF-A0A932YRP9-F1
#
_entry.id   AF-A0A932YRP9-F1
#
_cell.length_a   1.000
_cell.length_b   1.000
_cell.length_c   1.000
_cell.angle_alpha   90.00
_cell.angle_beta   90.00
_cell.angle_gamma   90.00
#
_symmetry.space_group_name_H-M   'P 1'
#
loop_
_entity.id
_entity.type
_entity.pdbx_description
1 polymer ?
#
loop_
_entity_poly.entity_id
_entity_poly.type
_entity_poly.pdbx_seq_one_letter_code
_entity_poly.pdbx_strand_id
1 'polypeptide(L)' 'MVIKHPGQRVAIFIDVQNLYYSARNLYQAKVNFGAILKLGVFNRSLIRAFAYVVRTKTGEE' A
#
# COMPACT_ATOMS: atom_id res chain seq x y z
N MET A 1 -13.26 -12.26 11.77
CA MET A 1 -12.43 -12.61 10.59
C MET A 1 -13.18 -12.20 9.34
N VAL A 2 -12.62 -11.34 8.48
CA VAL A 2 -13.28 -10.96 7.22
C VAL A 2 -13.10 -12.13 6.23
N ILE A 3 -14.19 -12.73 5.78
CA ILE A 3 -14.16 -13.81 4.79
C ILE A 3 -13.69 -13.24 3.45
N LYS A 4 -12.63 -13.82 2.87
CA LYS A 4 -12.10 -13.43 1.55
C LYS A 4 -12.68 -14.38 0.50
N HIS A 5 -13.57 -13.86 -0.35
CA HIS A 5 -14.16 -14.66 -1.43
C HIS A 5 -13.23 -14.71 -2.66
N PRO A 6 -12.97 -15.91 -3.21
CA PRO A 6 -12.27 -16.05 -4.49
C PRO A 6 -13.01 -15.24 -5.57
N GLY A 7 -12.29 -14.37 -6.27
CA GLY A 7 -12.86 -13.50 -7.32
C GLY A 7 -13.48 -12.19 -6.82
N GLN A 8 -13.46 -11.89 -5.51
CA GLN A 8 -13.84 -10.56 -5.02
C GLN A 8 -12.96 -9.50 -5.71
N ARG A 9 -13.60 -8.46 -6.23
CA ARG A 9 -12.91 -7.32 -6.86
C ARG A 9 -12.49 -6.33 -5.78
N VAL A 10 -11.22 -5.94 -5.76
CA VAL A 10 -10.67 -5.04 -4.74
C VAL A 10 -9.93 -3.88 -5.37
N ALA A 11 -10.06 -2.70 -4.76
CA ALA A 11 -9.19 -1.56 -5.01
C ALA A 11 -8.37 -1.29 -3.76
N ILE A 12 -7.12 -0.86 -3.94
CA ILE A 12 -6.20 -0.54 -2.84
C ILE A 12 -5.82 0.93 -2.91
N PHE A 13 -5.91 1.61 -1.77
CA PHE A 13 -5.59 3.02 -1.60
C PHE A 13 -4.49 3.12 -0.56
N ILE A 14 -3.36 3.71 -0.94
CA ILE A 14 -2.13 3.72 -0.15
C ILE A 14 -1.80 5.17 0.18
N ASP A 15 -1.79 5.49 1.48
CA ASP A 15 -1.16 6.70 1.99
C ASP A 15 0.34 6.44 2.15
N VAL A 16 1.13 6.92 1.18
CA VAL A 16 2.57 6.62 1.11
C VAL A 16 3.32 7.29 2.26
N GLN A 17 2.98 8.55 2.57
CA GLN A 17 3.65 9.31 3.63
C GLN A 17 3.38 8.69 5.00
N ASN A 18 2.13 8.31 5.29
CA ASN A 18 1.80 7.66 6.55
C ASN A 18 2.58 6.34 6.74
N LEU A 19 2.60 5.49 5.72
CA LEU A 19 3.34 4.22 5.79
C LEU A 19 4.84 4.44 5.90
N TYR A 20 5.40 5.42 5.18
CA TYR A 20 6.82 5.74 5.24
C TYR A 20 7.25 6.14 6.64
N TYR A 21 6.57 7.11 7.25
CA TYR A 21 6.89 7.54 8.61
C TYR A 21 6.63 6.44 9.64
N SER A 22 5.58 5.64 9.47
CA SER A 22 5.30 4.49 10.34
C SER A 22 6.44 3.46 10.28
N ALA A 23 6.90 3.09 9.08
CA ALA A 23 7.99 2.13 8.93
C ALA A 23 9.31 2.65 9.51
N ARG A 24 9.60 3.94 9.30
CA ARG A 24 10.82 4.56 9.82
C ARG A 24 10.78 4.69 11.34
N ASN A 25 9.66 5.13 11.91
CA ASN A 25 9.56 5.41 13.35
C ASN A 25 9.40 4.13 14.18
N LEU A 26 8.59 3.17 13.72
CA LEU A 26 8.29 1.96 14.47
C LEU A 26 9.29 0.83 14.23
N TYR A 27 9.91 0.79 13.05
CA TYR A 27 10.73 -0.34 12.62
C TYR A 27 12.12 0.06 12.10
N GLN A 28 12.45 1.35 12.06
CA GLN A 28 13.72 1.85 11.49
C GLN A 28 13.99 1.29 10.08
N ALA A 29 12.94 1.08 9.30
CA ALA A 29 12.98 0.37 8.03
C ALA A 29 12.24 1.12 6.92
N LYS A 30 12.46 0.69 5.67
CA LYS A 30 11.70 1.16 4.51
C LYS A 30 10.48 0.28 4.26
N VAL A 31 9.41 0.88 3.77
CA VAL A 31 8.18 0.16 3.41
C VAL A 31 8.41 -0.72 2.19
N ASN A 32 7.97 -1.98 2.25
CA ASN A 32 7.88 -2.85 1.09
C ASN A 32 6.46 -2.81 0.50
N PHE A 33 6.20 -1.84 -0.39
CA PHE A 33 4.89 -1.67 -1.00
C PHE A 33 4.45 -2.88 -1.85
N GLY A 34 5.39 -3.59 -2.47
CA GLY A 34 5.09 -4.80 -3.24
C GLY A 34 4.56 -5.92 -2.36
N ALA A 35 5.16 -6.15 -1.18
CA ALA A 35 4.67 -7.12 -0.21
C ALA A 35 3.30 -6.74 0.36
N ILE A 36 3.11 -5.46 0.70
CA ILE A 36 1.81 -4.94 1.18
C ILE A 36 0.73 -5.13 0.13
N LEU A 37 1.01 -4.82 -1.14
CA LEU A 37 0.05 -5.00 -2.22
C LEU A 37 -0.30 -6.49 -2.40
N LYS A 38 0.69 -7.38 -2.40
CA LYS A 38 0.44 -8.85 -2.50
C LYS A 38 -0.42 -9.35 -1.34
N LEU A 39 -0.15 -8.91 -0.11
CA LEU A 39 -0.94 -9.28 1.09
C LEU A 39 -2.36 -8.69 1.05
N GLY A 40 -2.47 -7.44 0.61
CA GLY A 40 -3.73 -6.71 0.47
C GLY A 40 -4.61 -7.33 -0.62
N VAL A 41 -4.06 -7.75 -1.75
CA VAL A 41 -4.81 -8.42 -2.82
C VAL A 41 -5.12 -9.86 -2.43
N PHE A 42 -4.11 -10.65 -2.06
CA PHE A 42 -4.23 -12.09 -1.81
C PHE A 42 -4.88 -12.83 -3.01
N ASN A 43 -5.80 -13.75 -2.78
CA ASN A 43 -6.51 -14.52 -3.83
C ASN A 43 -7.73 -13.79 -4.42
N ARG A 44 -7.63 -12.47 -4.61
CA ARG A 44 -8.72 -11.59 -5.10
C ARG A 44 -8.29 -10.87 -6.37
N SER A 45 -9.25 -10.33 -7.11
CA SER A 45 -8.97 -9.58 -8.34
C SER A 45 -8.69 -8.12 -8.01
N LEU A 46 -7.43 -7.70 -8.14
CA LEU A 46 -7.07 -6.28 -8.07
C LEU A 46 -7.64 -5.54 -9.28
N ILE A 47 -8.44 -4.50 -9.03
CA ILE A 47 -9.02 -3.66 -10.09
C ILE A 47 -8.16 -2.41 -10.32
N ARG A 48 -7.77 -1.73 -9.24
CA ARG A 48 -6.85 -0.57 -9.27
C ARG A 48 -6.10 -0.45 -7.95
N ALA A 49 -4.91 0.13 -8.02
CA ALA A 49 -4.17 0.58 -6.86
C ALA A 49 -3.81 2.06 -7.04
N PHE A 50 -4.13 2.89 -6.04
CA PHE A 50 -3.77 4.30 -6.00
C PHE A 50 -2.82 4.55 -4.84
N ALA A 51 -1.67 5.13 -5.13
CA ALA A 51 -0.70 5.57 -4.13
C ALA A 51 -0.71 7.10 -4.08
N TYR A 52 -1.10 7.66 -2.95
CA TYR A 52 -1.10 9.09 -2.72
C TYR A 52 0.29 9.51 -2.26
N VAL A 53 1.00 10.18 -3.16
CA VAL A 53 2.34 10.72 -2.92
C VAL A 53 2.29 12.24 -2.82
N VAL A 54 3.21 12.81 -2.05
CA VAL A 54 3.40 14.25 -2.00
C VAL A 54 4.59 14.57 -2.87
N ARG A 55 4.39 15.43 -3.88
CA ARG A 55 5.48 15.83 -4.77
C ARG A 55 6.21 17.05 -4.20
N THR A 56 7.50 16.95 -3.87
CA THR A 56 8.28 18.14 -3.51
C THR A 56 8.70 18.91 -4.75
N LYS A 57 8.93 20.23 -4.60
CA LYS A 57 9.31 21.12 -5.72
C LYS A 57 10.63 20.70 -6.39
N THR A 58 11.49 19.97 -5.69
CA THR A 58 12.76 19.44 -6.18
C THR A 58 12.63 18.06 -6.84
N GLY A 59 11.44 17.45 -6.81
CA GLY A 59 11.18 16.13 -7.40
C GLY A 59 11.68 14.96 -6.55
N GLU A 60 12.15 15.22 -5.33
CA GLU A 60 12.42 14.17 -4.34
C GLU A 60 11.17 13.92 -3.51
N GLU A 61 10.56 12.76 -3.76
CA GLU A 61 9.20 12.33 -3.36
C GLU A 61 8.09 13.02 -4.16
#